data_AF-A0A3D1VQT8-F1
#
_entry.id   AF-A0A3D1VQT8-F1
#
_cell.length_a   1.000
_cell.length_b   1.000
_cell.length_c   1.000
_cell.angle_alpha   90.00
_cell.angle_beta   90.00
_cell.angle_gamma   90.00
#
_symmetry.space_group_name_H-M   'P 1'
#
loop_
_entity.id
_entity.type
_entity.pdbx_description
1 polymer ?
#
loop_
_entity_poly.entity_id
_entity_poly.type
_entity_poly.pdbx_seq_one_letter_code
_entity_poly.pdbx_strand_id
1 'polypeptide(L)' 'MMREKKYYVWFDSLERGTMINCLNEMRTRLILEGKYHDAVDDLLLKIINAPTRKFKVIHKEA' A
#
# COMPACT_ATOMS: atom_id res chain seq x y z
N MET A 1 18.49 16.24 19.99
CA MET A 1 18.00 14.94 19.46
C MET A 1 17.24 15.22 18.18
N MET A 2 17.66 14.68 17.03
CA MET A 2 16.87 14.79 15.79
C MET A 2 15.63 13.91 15.92
N ARG A 3 14.43 14.48 15.78
CA ARG A 3 13.21 13.70 15.60
C ARG A 3 13.28 13.02 14.24
N GLU A 4 13.19 11.70 14.18
CA GLU A 4 13.01 10.97 12.92
C GLU A 4 11.78 11.50 12.18
N LYS A 5 11.97 11.82 10.90
CA LYS A 5 10.87 12.19 10.02
C LYS A 5 10.07 10.92 9.70
N LYS A 6 8.80 10.91 10.09
CA LYS A 6 7.86 9.84 9.72
C LYS A 6 7.14 10.24 8.45
N TYR A 7 7.16 9.35 7.46
CA TYR A 7 6.40 9.50 6.23
C TYR A 7 5.17 8.61 6.30
N TYR A 8 4.04 9.14 5.83
CA TYR A 8 2.77 8.43 5.78
C TYR A 8 2.30 8.42 4.33
N VAL A 9 1.92 7.24 3.86
CA VAL A 9 1.20 7.08 2.59
C VAL A 9 -0.27 6.92 2.93
N TRP A 10 -1.12 7.66 2.24
CA TRP A 10 -2.56 7.57 2.36
C TRP A 10 -3.15 7.27 1.00
N PHE A 11 -4.23 6.50 0.99
CA PHE A 11 -4.98 6.15 -0.20
C PHE A 11 -6.44 6.48 0.04
N ASP A 12 -7.10 7.04 -0.95
CA ASP A 12 -8.55 7.03 -0.99
C ASP A 12 -9.09 5.60 -1.24
N SER A 13 -10.41 5.44 -1.24
CA SER A 13 -11.03 4.13 -1.45
C SER A 13 -10.72 3.52 -2.82
N LEU A 14 -10.60 4.35 -3.86
CA LEU A 14 -10.31 3.92 -5.22
C LEU A 14 -8.84 3.53 -5.33
N GLU A 15 -7.92 4.42 -4.93
CA GLU A 15 -6.47 4.19 -4.93
C GLU A 15 -6.10 2.95 -4.12
N ARG A 16 -6.74 2.75 -2.96
CA ARG A 16 -6.53 1.54 -2.15
C ARG A 16 -6.95 0.28 -2.91
N GLY A 17 -8.10 0.33 -3.59
CA GLY A 17 -8.58 -0.78 -4.41
C GLY A 17 -7.63 -1.09 -5.56
N THR A 18 -7.21 -0.05 -6.29
CA THR A 18 -6.23 -0.17 -7.38
C THR A 18 -4.91 -0.76 -6.90
N MET A 19 -4.37 -0.27 -5.78
CA MET A 19 -3.12 -0.77 -5.20
C MET A 19 -3.21 -2.26 -4.83
N ILE A 20 -4.30 -2.67 -4.18
CA ILE A 20 -4.54 -4.09 -3.82
C ILE A 20 -4.60 -4.95 -5.09
N ASN A 21 -5.32 -4.51 -6.12
CA ASN A 21 -5.43 -5.25 -7.37
C ASN A 21 -4.06 -5.44 -8.04
N CYS A 22 -3.28 -4.37 -8.19
CA CYS A 22 -1.95 -4.43 -8.78
C CYS A 22 -0.99 -5.36 -8.01
N LEU A 23 -1.03 -5.31 -6.67
CA LEU A 23 -0.20 -6.20 -5.84
C LEU A 23 -0.65 -7.65 -5.96
N ASN A 24 -1.96 -7.92 -6.07
CA ASN A 24 -2.48 -9.27 -6.24
C ASN A 24 -2.12 -9.86 -7.62
N GLU A 25 -2.15 -9.05 -8.68
CA GLU A 25 -1.66 -9.43 -10.00
C GLU A 25 -0.15 -9.74 -9.99
N MET A 26 0.64 -8.89 -9.31
CA MET A 26 2.07 -9.12 -9.14
C MET A 26 2.36 -10.42 -8.39
N ARG A 27 1.65 -10.67 -7.28
CA ARG A 27 1.74 -11.92 -6.52
C ARG A 27 1.43 -13.13 -7.41
N THR A 28 0.34 -13.07 -8.17
CA THR A 28 -0.07 -14.15 -9.08
C THR A 28 1.02 -14.45 -10.10
N ARG A 29 1.63 -13.41 -10.70
CA ARG A 29 2.75 -13.58 -11.63
C ARG A 29 3.97 -14.22 -10.96
N LEU A 30 4.35 -13.78 -9.75
CA LEU A 30 5.48 -14.35 -9.02
C LEU A 30 5.26 -15.84 -8.68
N ILE A 31 4.04 -16.20 -8.29
CA ILE A 31 3.66 -17.60 -8.03
C ILE A 31 3.80 -18.44 -9.30
N LEU A 32 3.31 -17.95 -10.45
CA LEU A 32 3.42 -18.65 -11.73
C LEU A 32 4.88 -18.82 -12.18
N GLU A 33 5.73 -17.84 -11.87
CA GLU A 33 7.17 -17.90 -12.15
C GLU A 33 7.95 -18.74 -11.11
N GLY A 34 7.30 -19.27 -10.07
CA GLY A 34 7.95 -20.01 -8.99
C GLY A 34 8.89 -19.15 -8.14
N LYS A 35 8.66 -17.83 -8.08
CA LYS A 35 9.50 -16.86 -7.37
C LYS A 35 8.93 -16.52 -6.00
N TYR A 36 9.81 -16.07 -5.11
CA TYR A 36 9.44 -15.56 -3.80
C TYR A 36 8.47 -14.38 -3.90
N HIS A 37 7.36 -14.46 -3.17
CA HIS A 37 6.31 -13.44 -3.13
C HIS A 37 6.08 -12.87 -1.72
N ASP A 38 6.87 -13.28 -0.73
CA ASP A 38 6.75 -12.88 0.68
C ASP A 38 6.73 -11.35 0.86
N ALA A 39 7.57 -10.64 0.11
CA ALA A 39 7.59 -9.17 0.15
C ALA A 39 6.29 -8.53 -0.36
N VAL A 40 5.62 -9.16 -1.34
CA VAL A 40 4.32 -8.70 -1.86
C VAL A 40 3.21 -9.02 -0.87
N ASP A 41 3.26 -10.20 -0.25
CA ASP A 41 2.29 -10.60 0.77
C ASP A 41 2.35 -9.68 2.00
N ASP A 42 3.56 -9.31 2.45
CA ASP A 42 3.77 -8.35 3.54
C ASP A 42 3.16 -6.97 3.23
N LEU A 43 3.32 -6.50 1.98
CA LEU A 43 2.75 -5.23 1.53
C LEU A 43 1.22 -5.29 1.48
N LEU A 44 0.67 -6.38 0.94
CA LEU A 44 -0.77 -6.63 0.91
C LEU A 44 -1.35 -6.60 2.33
N LEU A 45 -0.74 -7.32 3.28
CA LEU A 45 -1.16 -7.33 4.68
C LEU A 45 -1.11 -5.93 5.30
N LYS A 46 -0.05 -5.16 5.05
CA LYS A 46 0.06 -3.78 5.57
C LYS A 46 -1.04 -2.87 5.03
N ILE A 47 -1.39 -2.97 3.74
CA ILE A 47 -2.42 -2.14 3.11
C ILE A 47 -3.82 -2.58 3.51
N ILE A 48 -4.05 -3.88 3.64
CA ILE A 48 -5.34 -4.44 4.05
C ILE A 48 -5.64 -4.04 5.50
N ASN A 49 -4.66 -4.19 6.40
CA ASN A 49 -4.78 -3.90 7.82
C ASN A 49 -4.61 -2.41 8.17
N ALA A 50 -4.24 -1.57 7.19
CA ALA A 50 -4.08 -0.15 7.42
C ALA A 50 -5.40 0.46 7.94
N PRO A 51 -5.35 1.31 8.98
CA PRO A 51 -6.55 1.91 9.55
C PRO A 51 -7.23 2.80 8.51
N THR A 52 -8.49 2.50 8.21
CA THR A 52 -9.31 3.35 7.34
C THR A 52 -9.85 4.52 8.15
N ARG A 53 -9.29 5.71 7.93
CA ARG A 53 -9.78 6.96 8.53
C ARG A 53 -10.23 7.91 7.43
N LYS A 54 -11.46 8.41 7.55
CA LYS A 54 -11.96 9.51 6.73
C LYS A 54 -11.30 10.80 7.23
N PHE A 55 -10.21 11.21 6.60
CA PHE A 55 -9.63 12.54 6.82
C PHE A 55 -9.96 13.45 5.63
N LYS A 56 -10.17 14.75 5.89
CA LYS A 56 -10.10 15.77 4.83
C LYS A 56 -8.63 15.99 4.51
N VAL A 57 -8.17 15.44 3.39
CA VAL A 57 -6.85 15.77 2.85
C VAL A 57 -6.93 17.17 2.25
N ILE A 58 -6.18 18.13 2.81
CA ILE A 58 -5.99 19.44 2.18
C ILE A 58 -4.85 19.24 1.18
N HIS A 59 -5.19 18.97 -0.08
CA HIS A 59 -4.19 19.00 -1.15
C HIS A 59 -3.66 20.43 -1.27
N LYS A 60 -2.37 20.61 -0.97
CA LYS A 60 -1.63 21.78 -1.42
C LYS A 60 -0.93 21.37 -2.71
N GLU A 61 -1.50 21.78 -3.83
CA GLU A 61 -0.79 21.78 -5.10
C GLU A 61 0.41 22.73 -4.96
N ALA A 62 1.58 22.29 -5.44
CA ALA A 62 2.83 23.04 -5.42
C ALA A 62 3.00 23.84 -6.71
#